data_AF-W1Y0H3-F1
#
_entry.id   AF-W1Y0H3-F1
#
_cell.length_a   1.000
_cell.length_b   1.000
_cell.length_c   1.000
_cell.angle_alpha   90.00
_cell.angle_beta   90.00
_cell.angle_gamma   90.00
#
_symmetry.space_group_name_H-M   'P 1'
#
loop_
_entity.id
_entity.type
_entity.pdbx_description
1 polymer ?
#
loop_
_entity_poly.entity_id
_entity_poly.type
_entity_poly.pdbx_seq_one_letter_code
_entity_poly.pdbx_strand_id
1 'polypeptide(L)' 'SRKQHQVLSCIANQMTTEDILEKLKISLKTFYCHKHNIMMILNLKRINELVRHQHIDYLV' A
#
# COMPACT_ATOMS: atom_id res chain seq x y z
N SER A 1 -8.28 -3.61 5.74
CA SER A 1 -9.11 -4.05 4.59
C SER A 1 -8.33 -4.99 3.69
N ARG A 2 -8.90 -6.09 3.16
CA ARG A 2 -8.18 -7.05 2.29
C ARG A 2 -7.48 -6.39 1.10
N LYS A 3 -8.10 -5.39 0.47
CA LYS A 3 -7.50 -4.68 -0.67
C LYS A 3 -6.36 -3.75 -0.25
N GLN A 4 -6.48 -3.11 0.92
CA GLN A 4 -5.40 -2.32 1.51
C GLN A 4 -4.19 -3.19 1.87
N HIS A 5 -4.42 -4.38 2.43
CA HIS A 5 -3.35 -5.36 2.69
C HIS A 5 -2.62 -5.74 1.40
N GLN A 6 -3.36 -6.06 0.33
CA GLN A 6 -2.75 -6.37 -0.97
C GLN A 6 -1.92 -5.21 -1.52
N VAL A 7 -2.44 -3.98 -1.47
CA VAL A 7 -1.71 -2.77 -1.88
C VAL A 7 -0.45 -2.59 -1.06
N LEU A 8 -0.55 -2.73 0.27
CA LEU A 8 0.57 -2.63 1.19
C LEU A 8 1.66 -3.66 0.88
N SER A 9 1.28 -4.93 0.71
CA SER A 9 2.21 -6.00 0.38
C SER A 9 2.93 -5.73 -0.93
N CYS A 10 2.26 -5.18 -1.94
CA CYS A 10 2.93 -4.86 -3.20
C CYS A 10 3.92 -3.68 -3.05
N ILE A 11 3.56 -2.65 -2.28
CA ILE A 11 4.46 -1.52 -1.97
C ILE A 11 5.69 -1.99 -1.18
N ALA A 12 5.51 -2.87 -0.19
CA ALA A 12 6.60 -3.44 0.60
C ALA A 12 7.55 -4.30 -0.25
N ASN A 13 7.02 -4.95 -1.29
CA ASN A 13 7.81 -5.66 -2.29
C ASN A 13 8.42 -4.75 -3.37
N GLN A 14 8.38 -3.42 -3.18
CA GLN A 14 8.96 -2.43 -4.09
C GLN A 14 8.44 -2.53 -5.54
N MET A 15 7.20 -3.01 -5.72
CA MET A 15 6.56 -3.03 -7.03
C MET A 15 6.30 -1.61 -7.55
N THR A 16 6.41 -1.42 -8.86
CA THR A 16 6.06 -0.13 -9.48
C THR A 16 4.56 0.12 -9.40
N THR A 17 4.14 1.38 -9.59
CA THR A 17 2.70 1.67 -9.55
C THR A 17 1.98 0.96 -10.69
N GLU A 18 2.55 0.93 -11.89
CA GLU A 18 1.97 0.19 -13.03
C GLU A 18 1.76 -1.29 -12.70
N ASP A 19 2.77 -1.97 -12.17
CA ASP A 19 2.68 -3.40 -11.82
C ASP A 19 1.59 -3.67 -10.78
N ILE A 20 1.41 -2.77 -9.81
CA ILE A 20 0.39 -2.91 -8.78
C ILE A 20 -1.01 -2.77 -9.38
N LEU A 21 -1.20 -1.80 -10.26
CA LEU A 21 -2.48 -1.58 -10.92
C LEU A 21 -2.88 -2.78 -11.77
N GLU A 22 -1.93 -3.33 -12.51
CA GLU A 22 -2.13 -4.53 -13.33
C GLU A 22 -2.42 -5.75 -12.47
N LYS A 23 -1.57 -6.02 -11.47
CA LYS A 23 -1.69 -7.19 -10.58
C LYS A 23 -2.99 -7.18 -9.77
N LEU A 24 -3.39 -6.03 -9.26
CA LEU A 24 -4.59 -5.91 -8.41
C LEU A 24 -5.86 -5.62 -9.20
N LYS A 25 -5.75 -5.36 -10.51
CA LYS A 25 -6.84 -4.96 -11.41
C LYS A 25 -7.65 -3.79 -10.84
N ILE A 26 -6.96 -2.71 -10.46
CA ILE A 26 -7.59 -1.51 -9.90
C ILE A 26 -7.20 -0.27 -10.69
N SER A 27 -8.04 0.77 -10.62
CA SER A 27 -7.71 2.07 -11.21
C SER A 27 -6.65 2.81 -10.40
N LEU A 28 -5.93 3.73 -11.05
CA LEU A 28 -4.98 4.63 -10.39
C LEU A 28 -5.64 5.42 -9.25
N LYS A 29 -6.87 5.90 -9.46
CA LYS A 29 -7.66 6.59 -8.42
C LYS A 29 -7.89 5.70 -7.20
N THR A 30 -8.32 4.46 -7.43
CA THR A 30 -8.56 3.47 -6.36
C THR A 30 -7.28 3.16 -5.59
N PHE A 31 -6.16 3.00 -6.29
CA PHE A 31 -4.85 2.80 -5.67
C PHE A 31 -4.47 3.96 -4.73
N TYR A 32 -4.59 5.21 -5.18
CA TYR A 32 -4.29 6.37 -4.35
C TYR A 32 -5.21 6.49 -3.13
N CYS A 33 -6.50 6.16 -3.26
CA CYS A 33 -7.41 6.10 -2.11
C CYS A 33 -6.95 5.05 -1.08
N HIS A 34 -6.58 3.84 -1.53
CA HIS A 34 -6.07 2.82 -0.63
C HIS A 34 -4.77 3.25 0.05
N LYS A 35 -3.83 3.79 -0.72
CA LYS A 35 -2.56 4.33 -0.24
C LYS A 35 -2.77 5.42 0.83
N HIS A 36 -3.66 6.38 0.57
CA HIS A 36 -4.01 7.42 1.53
C HIS A 36 -4.59 6.84 2.83
N ASN A 37 -5.54 5.92 2.71
CA ASN A 37 -6.16 5.31 3.88
C ASN A 37 -5.16 4.47 4.70
N ILE A 38 -4.22 3.77 4.05
CA ILE A 38 -3.14 3.04 4.71
C ILE A 38 -2.25 4.02 5.49
N MET A 39 -1.83 5.13 4.87
CA MET A 39 -1.03 6.16 5.55
C MET A 39 -1.75 6.75 6.76
N MET A 40 -3.06 7.01 6.66
CA MET A 40 -3.84 7.49 7.81
C MET A 40 -3.91 6.46 8.95
N ILE A 41 -4.18 5.18 8.64
CA ILE A 41 -4.29 4.13 9.66
C ILE A 41 -2.96 3.91 10.37
N LEU A 42 -1.84 3.95 9.62
CA LEU A 42 -0.50 3.77 10.17
C LEU A 42 0.08 5.08 10.75
N ASN A 43 -0.68 6.17 10.74
CA ASN A 43 -0.26 7.52 11.15
C ASN A 43 1.07 7.96 10.52
N LEU A 44 1.28 7.61 9.25
CA LEU A 44 2.51 7.89 8.52
C LEU A 44 2.38 9.21 7.78
N LYS A 45 3.43 10.04 7.86
CA LYS A 45 3.50 11.32 7.14
C LYS A 45 4.08 11.15 5.75
N ARG A 46 4.89 10.10 5.52
CA ARG A 46 5.54 9.84 4.24
C ARG A 46 5.48 8.38 3.85
N ILE A 47 5.24 8.10 2.56
CA ILE A 47 5.23 6.72 2.05
C ILE A 47 6.59 6.02 2.17
N ASN A 48 7.70 6.77 2.21
CA ASN A 48 9.02 6.15 2.39
C ASN A 48 9.17 5.55 3.80
N GLU A 49 8.42 6.04 4.79
CA GLU A 49 8.35 5.43 6.12
C GLU A 49 7.66 4.06 6.06
N LEU A 50 6.80 3.89 5.06
CA LEU A 50 6.02 2.69 4.79
C LEU A 50 6.88 1.53 4.24
N VAL A 51 8.01 1.86 3.62
CA VAL A 51 9.00 0.87 3.14
C VAL A 51 10.02 0.56 4.24
N ARG A 52 10.24 1.49 5.17
CA ARG A 52 11.23 1.38 6.26
C ARG A 52 10.68 0.71 7.51
N HIS A 53 9.39 0.88 7.79
CA HIS A 53 8.70 0.08 8.79
C HIS A 53 8.33 -1.26 8.14
N GLN A 54 8.97 -2.34 8.57
CA GLN A 54 8.42 -3.67 8.35
C GLN A 54 7.04 -3.71 9.01
N HIS A 55 5.97 -3.52 8.23
CA HIS A 55 4.57 -3.48 8.69
C HIS A 55 4.04 -4.86 9.07
N ILE A 56 4.83 -5.59 9.88
CA ILE A 56 4.55 -6.97 10.29
C ILE A 56 3.17 -7.03 10.97
N ASP A 57 2.80 -6.04 11.78
CA ASP A 57 1.51 -6.03 12.48
C ASP A 57 0.29 -5.73 11.60
N TYR A 58 0.48 -5.14 10.40
CA TYR A 58 -0.63 -4.96 9.44
C TYR A 58 -0.73 -6.15 8.47
N LEU A 59 0.21 -7.12 8.53
CA LEU A 59 0.22 -8.32 7.68
C LEU A 59 -0.25 -9.58 8.43
N VAL A 60 -0.39 -9.52 9.76
CA VAL A 60 -1.00 -10.56 10.62
C VAL A 60 -2.50 -10.33 10.72
#